data_AF-A0AAD9L3P3-F1
#
_entry.id   AF-A0AAD9L3P3-F1
#
_cell.length_a   1.000
_cell.length_b   1.000
_cell.length_c   1.000
_cell.angle_alpha   90.00
_cell.angle_beta   90.00
_cell.angle_gamma   90.00
#
_symmetry.space_group_name_H-M   'P 1'
#
loop_
_entity.id
_entity.type
_entity.pdbx_description
1 polymer ?
#
loop_
_entity_poly.entity_id
_entity_poly.type
_entity_poly.pdbx_seq_one_letter_code
_entity_poly.pdbx_strand_id
1 'polypeptide(L)' 'MWYEILPTIGLVYICLAVPPYAAMGLNWLLLNGKTAGRFWENHPQDFHLYLRDRRITGSEYKPRGLEGIPEQK' A
#
# COMPACT_ATOMS: atom_id res chain seq x y z
N MET A 1 14.49 -18.14 -35.75
CA MET A 1 13.56 -19.15 -35.21
C MET A 1 12.48 -18.38 -34.47
N TRP A 2 11.60 -19.02 -33.70
CA TRP A 2 10.54 -18.29 -32.99
C TRP A 2 10.99 -17.78 -31.60
N TYR A 3 12.09 -18.31 -31.06
CA TYR A 3 12.55 -18.03 -29.70
C TYR A 3 13.39 -16.75 -29.57
N GLU A 4 13.85 -16.18 -30.68
CA GLU A 4 14.67 -14.96 -30.69
C GLU A 4 13.89 -13.72 -30.20
N ILE A 5 12.57 -13.82 -30.09
CA ILE A 5 11.71 -12.80 -29.48
C ILE A 5 11.75 -12.82 -27.93
N LEU A 6 12.12 -13.96 -27.33
CA LEU A 6 12.07 -14.16 -25.88
C LEU A 6 12.94 -13.18 -25.09
N PRO A 7 14.18 -12.83 -25.53
CA PRO A 7 14.99 -11.83 -24.82
C PRO A 7 14.31 -10.45 -24.78
N THR A 8 13.72 -10.03 -25.90
CA THR A 8 13.04 -8.73 -25.99
C THR A 8 11.76 -8.71 -25.15
N ILE A 9 10.96 -9.78 -25.20
CA ILE A 9 9.78 -9.93 -24.33
C ILE A 9 10.20 -9.94 -22.85
N GLY A 10 11.28 -10.64 -22.52
CA GLY A 10 11.82 -10.68 -21.16
C GLY A 10 12.22 -9.30 -20.64
N LEU A 11 12.89 -8.49 -21.48
CA LEU A 11 13.24 -7.11 -21.13
C LEU A 11 11.99 -6.25 -20.89
N VAL A 12 11.00 -6.32 -21.78
CA VAL A 12 9.74 -5.58 -21.61
C VAL A 12 9.04 -6.00 -20.30
N TYR A 13 8.97 -7.29 -20.02
CA TYR A 13 8.38 -7.80 -18.80
C TYR A 13 9.09 -7.29 -17.55
N ILE A 14 10.43 -7.34 -17.53
CA ILE A 14 11.24 -6.84 -16.41
C ILE A 14 10.98 -5.34 -16.21
N CYS A 15 11.02 -4.55 -17.28
CA CYS A 15 10.79 -3.10 -17.20
C CYS A 15 9.39 -2.74 -16.68
N LEU A 16 8.37 -3.55 -16.99
CA LEU A 16 7.01 -3.36 -16.47
C LEU A 16 6.84 -3.88 -15.04
N ALA A 17 7.55 -4.95 -14.67
CA ALA A 17 7.46 -5.56 -13.35
C ALA A 17 8.23 -4.79 -12.29
N VAL A 18 9.39 -4.22 -12.62
CA VAL A 18 10.26 -3.54 -11.65
C VAL A 18 9.55 -2.40 -10.90
N PRO A 19 8.86 -1.44 -11.56
CA PRO A 19 8.20 -0.33 -10.85
C PRO A 19 7.17 -0.76 -9.79
N PRO A 20 6.19 -1.66 -10.06
CA PRO A 20 5.22 -2.06 -9.04
C PRO A 20 5.87 -2.85 -7.90
N TYR A 21 6.85 -3.73 -8.17
CA TYR A 21 7.54 -4.45 -7.08
C TYR A 21 8.40 -3.52 -6.23
N ALA A 22 9.07 -2.54 -6.84
CA ALA A 22 9.81 -1.51 -6.12
C ALA A 22 8.87 -0.67 -5.23
N ALA A 23 7.74 -0.22 -5.78
CA ALA A 23 6.71 0.51 -5.03
C ALA A 23 6.14 -0.32 -3.88
N MET A 24 5.91 -1.62 -4.08
CA MET A 24 5.46 -2.54 -3.03
C MET A 24 6.47 -2.62 -1.88
N GLY A 25 7.76 -2.74 -2.19
CA GLY A 25 8.83 -2.76 -1.19
C GLY A 25 8.97 -1.44 -0.43
N LEU A 26 8.89 -0.31 -1.14
CA LEU A 26 8.91 1.02 -0.53
C LEU A 26 7.70 1.23 0.38
N ASN A 27 6.50 0.84 -0.07
CA ASN A 27 5.29 0.91 0.74
C ASN A 27 5.46 0.08 2.02
N TRP A 28 5.94 -1.15 1.90
CA TRP A 28 6.13 -2.01 3.07
C TRP A 28 7.07 -1.39 4.10
N LEU A 29 8.17 -0.77 3.62
CA LEU A 29 9.14 -0.09 4.48
C LEU A 29 8.60 1.19 5.13
N LEU A 30 7.86 2.01 4.37
CA LEU A 30 7.47 3.36 4.79
C LEU A 30 6.07 3.42 5.43
N LEU A 31 5.19 2.47 5.10
CA LEU A 31 3.78 2.47 5.46
C LEU A 31 3.47 1.38 6.50
N ASN A 32 4.36 1.22 7.49
CA ASN A 32 4.16 0.32 8.64
C ASN A 32 3.83 -1.14 8.21
N GLY A 33 4.59 -1.67 7.27
CA GLY A 33 4.43 -3.05 6.77
C GLY A 33 3.28 -3.24 5.79
N LYS A 34 2.66 -2.17 5.27
CA LYS A 34 1.59 -2.26 4.26
C LYS A 34 2.17 -2.18 2.85
N THR A 35 1.72 -3.05 1.96
CA THR A 35 2.22 -3.14 0.59
C THR A 35 1.49 -2.23 -0.40
N ALA A 36 0.30 -1.77 -0.03
CA ALA A 36 -0.55 -0.92 -0.85
C ALA A 36 -0.83 0.43 -0.17
N GLY A 37 -0.91 1.49 -0.97
CA GLY A 37 -1.46 2.76 -0.54
C GLY A 37 -2.98 2.69 -0.38
N ARG A 38 -3.55 3.56 0.44
CA ARG A 38 -5.01 3.73 0.52
C ARG A 38 -5.48 4.73 -0.53
N PHE A 39 -6.48 4.35 -1.33
CA PHE A 39 -7.20 5.24 -2.22
C PHE A 39 -8.45 5.75 -1.50
N TRP A 40 -8.41 7.00 -1.04
CA TRP A 40 -9.50 7.63 -0.28
C TRP A 40 -10.20 8.73 -1.09
N GLU A 41 -9.64 9.11 -2.24
CA GLU A 41 -10.11 10.16 -3.13
C GLU A 41 -11.39 9.77 -3.87
N ASN A 42 -11.65 8.47 -4.02
CA ASN A 42 -12.76 7.95 -4.81
C ASN A 42 -14.11 8.06 -4.10
N HIS A 43 -14.12 8.14 -2.76
CA HIS A 43 -15.36 8.19 -2.00
C HIS A 43 -15.24 9.11 -0.77
N PRO A 44 -16.16 10.07 -0.57
CA PRO A 44 -16.07 11.02 0.55
C PRO A 44 -16.00 10.35 1.93
N GLN A 45 -16.69 9.20 2.11
CA GLN A 45 -16.65 8.46 3.37
C GLN A 45 -15.24 7.89 3.65
N ASP A 46 -14.52 7.45 2.62
CA ASP A 46 -13.17 6.92 2.77
C ASP A 46 -12.20 8.03 3.17
N PHE A 47 -12.39 9.25 2.65
CA PHE A 47 -11.63 10.41 3.11
C PHE A 47 -11.89 10.75 4.58
N HIS A 48 -13.15 10.69 5.03
CA HIS A 48 -13.46 10.90 6.44
C HIS A 48 -12.81 9.84 7.34
N LEU A 49 -12.80 8.57 6.92
CA LEU A 49 -12.13 7.48 7.63
C LEU A 49 -10.61 7.63 7.62
N TYR A 50 -10.02 8.04 6.49
CA TYR A 50 -8.61 8.37 6.36
C TYR A 50 -8.19 9.46 7.37
N LEU A 51 -8.93 10.57 7.42
CA LEU A 51 -8.67 11.65 8.37
C LEU A 51 -8.92 11.25 9.83
N ARG A 52 -9.88 10.35 10.08
CA ARG A 52 -10.11 9.79 11.42
C ARG A 52 -8.88 9.00 11.87
N ASP A 53 -8.37 8.10 11.06
CA ASP A 53 -7.23 7.26 11.42
C ASP A 53 -6.00 8.13 11.74
N ARG A 54 -5.72 9.15 10.92
CA ARG A 54 -4.65 10.12 11.19
C ARG A 54 -4.82 10.89 12.50
N ARG A 55 -6.04 11.23 12.90
CA ARG A 55 -6.32 11.90 14.19
C ARG A 55 -6.11 10.99 15.39
N ILE A 56 -6.41 9.69 15.26
CA ILE A 56 -6.34 8.74 16.37
C ILE A 56 -4.92 8.24 16.62
N THR A 57 -4.16 7.96 15.55
CA THR A 57 -2.84 7.29 15.65
C THR A 57 -1.69 8.09 15.05
N GLY A 58 -1.96 9.25 14.44
CA GLY A 58 -0.98 10.07 13.72
C GLY A 58 -0.69 9.60 12.29
N SER A 59 -1.10 8.37 11.93
CA SER A 59 -0.89 7.79 10.60
C SER A 59 -2.01 6.82 10.23
N GLU A 60 -2.52 6.97 9.02
CA GLU A 60 -3.50 6.10 8.37
C GLU A 60 -3.03 4.64 8.20
N TYR A 61 -1.72 4.39 8.31
CA TYR A 61 -1.11 3.06 8.17
C TYR A 61 -0.85 2.37 9.52
N LYS A 62 -1.14 3.04 10.64
CA LYS A 62 -1.04 2.48 11.99
C LYS A 62 -2.45 2.12 12.50
N PRO A 63 -2.89 0.86 12.38
CA PRO A 63 -4.18 0.43 12.90
C PRO A 63 -4.20 0.48 14.43
N ARG A 64 -5.35 0.81 15.01
CA ARG A 64 -5.63 0.71 16.43
C ARG A 64 -6.72 -0.33 16.63
N GLY A 65 -6.38 -1.44 17.27
CA GLY A 65 -7.29 -2.53 17.57
C GLY A 65 -8.01 -2.34 18.92
N LEU A 66 -8.49 -3.46 19.46
CA LEU A 66 -9.26 -3.49 20.72
C LEU A 66 -8.41 -3.13 21.94
N GLU A 67 -7.08 -3.28 21.85
CA GLU A 67 -6.13 -2.83 22.87
C GLU A 67 -6.20 -1.32 23.14
N GLY A 68 -6.78 -0.56 22.21
CA GLY A 68 -6.98 0.88 22.37
C GLY A 68 -8.24 1.27 23.14
N ILE A 69 -9.10 0.32 23.50
CA ILE A 69 -10.36 0.57 24.21
C ILE A 69 -10.09 0.51 25.72
N PRO A 70 -10.48 1.52 26.51
CA PRO A 70 -10.31 1.47 27.96
C PRO A 70 -11.16 0.33 28.54
N GLU A 71 -10.58 -0.45 29.45
CA GLU A 71 -11.33 -1.45 30.20
C GLU A 71 -12.45 -0.76 31.00
N GLN A 72 -13.65 -1.36 30.95
CA GLN A 72 -14.76 -0.93 31.79
C GLN A 72 -14.36 -1.23 33.25
N LYS A 73 -14.30 -0.18 34.07
CA LYS A 73 -14.16 -0.30 35.53
C LYS A 73 -15.42 -0.86 36.16
#